data_AF-A0A1E7Q0C5-F1
#
_entry.id   AF-A0A1E7Q0C5-F1
#
_cell.length_a   1.000
_cell.length_b   1.000
_cell.length_c   1.000
_cell.angle_alpha   90.00
_cell.angle_beta   90.00
_cell.angle_gamma   90.00
#
_symmetry.space_group_name_H-M   'P 1'
#
loop_
_entity.id
_entity.type
_entity.pdbx_description
1 polymer ?
#
loop_
_entity_poly.entity_id
_entity_poly.type
_entity_poly.pdbx_seq_one_letter_code
_entity_poly.pdbx_strand_id
1 'polypeptide(L)'
;MLLLVPGLLQDMKKLGLRKIAMQTGLSEQEVTNFYFQTASIMQSLPASPEDIDPKVWPALLERARLMTLVVGELSREELLRAKEQAIQNFLPQARQEVQSEYKKRLEQGDLDFHLAGLAREESPSHKDEDICMEAIRLEREQCYGALMKIATESLNPHQACIVKDAKAHAREQTLDASNDLSSVDLLVHLGALLSSLLTLRHHPDLVDPDGVVDHDIDHVVMGMGNILYRGELGFAAPVTGRIIG
;
A
#
# COMPACT_ATOMS: atom_id res chain seq x y z
N MET A 1 -15.34 24.83 3.97
CA MET A 1 -14.97 24.89 2.54
C MET A 1 -14.02 26.04 2.20
N LEU A 2 -14.23 27.30 2.63
CA LEU A 2 -13.25 28.39 2.37
C LEU A 2 -11.84 28.12 2.91
N LEU A 3 -11.75 27.43 4.06
CA LEU A 3 -10.47 26.98 4.65
C LEU A 3 -9.63 26.11 3.71
N LEU A 4 -10.24 25.48 2.70
CA LEU A 4 -9.56 24.61 1.75
C LEU A 4 -9.05 25.36 0.51
N VAL A 5 -9.61 26.54 0.20
CA VAL A 5 -9.27 27.30 -1.01
C VAL A 5 -7.80 27.75 -1.05
N PRO A 6 -7.17 28.20 0.06
CA PRO A 6 -5.74 28.47 0.09
C PRO A 6 -4.89 27.23 -0.23
N GLY A 7 -5.28 26.06 0.31
CA GLY A 7 -4.60 24.79 0.02
C GLY A 7 -4.73 24.39 -1.45
N LEU A 8 -5.94 24.47 -2.00
CA LEU A 8 -6.21 24.17 -3.41
C LEU A 8 -5.44 25.11 -4.36
N LEU A 9 -5.27 26.39 -4.00
CA LEU A 9 -4.44 27.33 -4.78
C LEU A 9 -2.97 26.92 -4.75
N GLN A 10 -2.47 26.50 -3.59
CA GLN A 10 -1.10 26.00 -3.46
C GLN A 10 -0.90 24.71 -4.26
N ASP A 11 -1.87 23.82 -4.27
CA ASP A 11 -1.82 22.56 -5.01
C ASP A 11 -1.87 22.81 -6.52
N MET A 12 -2.73 23.71 -7.01
CA MET A 12 -2.72 24.14 -8.41
C MET A 12 -1.37 24.75 -8.83
N LYS A 13 -0.74 25.53 -7.94
CA LYS A 13 0.58 26.11 -8.20
C LYS A 13 1.68 25.03 -8.24
N LYS A 14 1.62 24.02 -7.38
CA LYS A 14 2.56 22.87 -7.36
C LYS A 14 2.40 21.98 -8.60
N LEU A 15 1.16 21.70 -8.99
CA LEU A 15 0.83 20.89 -10.18
C LEU A 15 1.21 21.61 -11.49
N GLY A 16 1.16 22.95 -11.48
CA GLY A 16 1.50 23.80 -12.62
C GLY A 16 0.32 24.05 -13.55
N LEU A 17 -0.02 25.33 -13.75
CA LEU A 17 -1.24 25.77 -14.47
C LEU A 17 -1.30 25.27 -15.93
N ARG A 18 -0.14 25.11 -16.58
CA ARG A 18 -0.04 24.56 -17.93
C ARG A 18 -0.40 23.06 -17.98
N LYS A 19 0.03 22.30 -16.98
CA LYS A 19 -0.30 20.86 -16.86
C LYS A 19 -1.79 20.67 -16.62
N ILE A 20 -2.37 21.55 -15.79
CA ILE A 20 -3.82 21.60 -15.55
C ILE A 20 -4.59 21.85 -16.83
N ALA A 21 -4.22 22.87 -17.62
CA ALA A 21 -4.87 23.19 -18.89
C ALA A 21 -4.86 22.02 -19.88
N MET A 22 -3.71 21.35 -20.02
CA MET A 22 -3.58 20.19 -20.91
C MET A 22 -4.49 19.02 -20.51
N GLN A 23 -4.77 18.82 -19.22
CA GLN A 23 -5.52 17.66 -18.72
C GLN A 23 -7.03 17.94 -18.58
N THR A 24 -7.43 19.18 -18.28
CA THR A 24 -8.84 19.55 -18.18
C THR A 24 -9.48 19.91 -19.52
N GLY A 25 -8.71 19.93 -20.61
CA GLY A 25 -9.15 20.39 -21.93
C GLY A 25 -9.48 21.88 -21.99
N LEU A 26 -9.03 22.66 -21.00
CA LEU A 26 -9.19 24.11 -20.94
C LEU A 26 -7.95 24.77 -21.54
N SER A 27 -8.11 25.96 -22.10
CA SER A 27 -6.95 26.73 -22.53
C SER A 27 -6.10 27.16 -21.32
N GLU A 28 -4.79 27.27 -21.54
CA GLU A 28 -3.86 27.75 -20.51
C GLU A 28 -4.27 29.14 -19.98
N GLN A 29 -4.85 29.96 -20.85
CA GLN A 29 -5.37 31.27 -20.50
C GLN A 29 -6.62 31.19 -19.60
N GLU A 30 -7.54 30.26 -19.83
CA GLU A 30 -8.72 30.04 -18.97
C GLU A 30 -8.32 29.55 -17.58
N VAL A 31 -7.40 28.59 -17.50
CA VAL A 31 -6.91 28.07 -16.21
C VAL A 31 -6.14 29.13 -15.44
N THR A 32 -5.31 29.91 -16.14
CA THR A 32 -4.56 31.01 -15.55
C THR A 32 -5.48 32.11 -15.05
N ASN A 33 -6.49 32.50 -15.84
CA ASN A 33 -7.51 33.46 -15.43
C ASN A 33 -8.29 32.96 -14.22
N PHE A 34 -8.70 31.69 -14.22
CA PHE A 34 -9.42 31.07 -13.11
C PHE A 34 -8.60 31.06 -11.81
N TYR A 35 -7.31 30.70 -11.89
CA TYR A 35 -6.38 30.75 -10.76
C TYR A 35 -6.22 32.16 -10.21
N PHE A 36 -5.92 33.15 -11.06
CA PHE A 36 -5.67 34.52 -10.62
C PHE A 36 -6.94 35.23 -10.14
N GLN A 37 -8.09 34.96 -10.74
CA GLN A 37 -9.37 35.48 -10.24
C GLN A 37 -9.69 34.91 -8.86
N THR A 38 -9.43 33.63 -8.64
CA THR A 38 -9.70 33.01 -7.34
C THR A 38 -8.71 33.47 -6.27
N ALA A 39 -7.43 33.63 -6.61
CA ALA A 39 -6.42 34.21 -5.73
C ALA A 39 -6.73 35.67 -5.37
N SER A 40 -7.15 36.48 -6.36
CA SER A 40 -7.52 37.89 -6.15
C SER A 40 -8.74 38.02 -5.24
N ILE A 41 -9.77 37.19 -5.44
CA ILE A 41 -10.95 37.18 -4.56
C ILE A 41 -10.53 36.79 -3.15
N MET A 42 -9.74 35.73 -2.96
CA MET A 42 -9.28 35.30 -1.64
C MET A 42 -8.48 36.38 -0.89
N GLN A 43 -7.66 37.17 -1.60
CA GLN A 43 -6.91 38.28 -0.99
C GLN A 43 -7.81 39.46 -0.58
N SER A 44 -8.96 39.61 -1.23
CA SER A 44 -9.94 40.65 -0.94
C SER A 44 -10.95 40.27 0.14
N LEU A 45 -10.97 39.00 0.58
CA LEU A 45 -11.90 38.55 1.62
C LEU A 45 -11.44 39.02 3.02
N PRO A 46 -12.38 39.40 3.89
CA PRO A 46 -12.13 39.61 5.31
C PRO A 46 -11.46 38.40 5.97
N ALA A 47 -10.63 38.65 6.98
CA ALA A 47 -9.96 37.59 7.74
C ALA A 47 -10.95 36.71 8.53
N SER A 48 -12.06 37.30 8.97
CA SER A 48 -13.14 36.59 9.68
C SER A 48 -14.21 36.14 8.68
N PRO A 49 -14.56 34.83 8.65
CA PRO A 49 -15.60 34.31 7.75
C PRO A 49 -16.99 34.93 7.96
N GLU A 50 -17.26 35.42 9.17
CA GLU A 50 -18.52 36.05 9.57
C GLU A 50 -18.73 37.43 8.92
N ASP A 51 -17.65 38.07 8.47
CA ASP A 51 -17.66 39.39 7.86
C ASP A 51 -17.82 39.34 6.33
N ILE A 52 -17.90 38.14 5.74
CA ILE A 52 -18.05 37.94 4.29
C ILE A 52 -19.50 38.19 3.87
N ASP A 53 -19.71 39.01 2.83
CA ASP A 53 -21.05 39.25 2.26
C ASP A 53 -21.72 37.91 1.85
N PRO A 54 -22.86 37.54 2.45
CA PRO A 54 -23.59 36.31 2.13
C PRO A 54 -23.97 36.18 0.65
N LYS A 55 -24.04 37.27 -0.12
CA LYS A 55 -24.34 37.24 -1.55
C LYS A 55 -23.20 36.67 -2.40
N VAL A 56 -21.97 36.72 -1.90
CA VAL A 56 -20.77 36.23 -2.61
C VAL A 56 -20.55 34.74 -2.34
N TRP A 57 -21.25 34.18 -1.35
CA TRP A 57 -21.08 32.79 -0.93
C TRP A 57 -21.29 31.73 -2.01
N PRO A 58 -22.39 31.79 -2.80
CA PRO A 58 -22.64 30.78 -3.83
C PRO A 58 -21.50 30.70 -4.87
N ALA A 59 -20.99 31.85 -5.30
CA ALA A 59 -19.89 31.93 -6.27
C ALA A 59 -18.56 31.40 -5.70
N LEU A 60 -18.27 31.65 -4.41
CA LEU A 60 -17.10 31.10 -3.73
C LEU A 60 -17.16 29.58 -3.59
N LEU A 61 -18.32 29.04 -3.25
CA LEU A 61 -18.54 27.60 -3.12
C LEU A 61 -18.42 26.89 -4.46
N GLU A 62 -18.98 27.47 -5.52
CA GLU A 62 -18.88 26.94 -6.88
C GLU A 62 -17.42 26.90 -7.36
N ARG A 63 -16.66 27.98 -7.14
CA ARG A 63 -15.22 28.02 -7.48
C ARG A 63 -14.40 27.00 -6.68
N ALA A 64 -14.66 26.86 -5.39
CA ALA A 64 -13.98 25.85 -4.56
C ALA A 64 -14.30 24.42 -5.02
N ARG A 65 -15.54 24.14 -5.43
CA ARG A 65 -15.93 22.84 -6.02
C ARG A 65 -15.20 22.57 -7.33
N LEU A 66 -15.16 23.55 -8.23
CA LEU A 66 -14.45 23.43 -9.51
C LEU A 66 -12.95 23.22 -9.30
N MET A 67 -12.32 23.95 -8.38
CA MET A 67 -10.92 23.71 -8.00
C MET A 67 -10.69 22.31 -7.44
N THR A 68 -11.59 21.82 -6.59
CA THR A 68 -11.47 20.48 -5.99
C THR A 68 -11.58 19.39 -7.05
N LEU A 69 -12.50 19.55 -8.02
CA LEU A 69 -12.65 18.63 -9.15
C LEU A 69 -11.39 18.62 -10.02
N VAL A 70 -10.85 19.80 -10.34
CA VAL A 70 -9.63 19.92 -11.14
C VAL A 70 -8.43 19.30 -10.42
N VAL A 71 -8.17 19.68 -9.17
CA VAL A 71 -7.07 19.12 -8.38
C VAL A 71 -7.24 17.61 -8.18
N GLY A 72 -8.46 17.15 -7.91
CA GLY A 72 -8.78 15.73 -7.71
C GLY A 72 -8.53 14.87 -8.95
N GLU A 73 -8.92 15.33 -10.14
CA GLU A 73 -8.65 14.61 -11.39
C GLU A 73 -7.15 14.57 -11.72
N LEU A 74 -6.41 15.66 -11.49
CA LEU A 74 -4.95 15.68 -11.66
C LEU A 74 -4.23 14.73 -10.69
N SER A 75 -4.62 14.72 -9.42
CA SER A 75 -4.08 13.78 -8.43
C SER A 75 -4.39 12.32 -8.78
N ARG A 76 -5.58 12.05 -9.33
CA ARG A 76 -5.96 10.72 -9.82
C ARG A 76 -5.09 10.29 -11.00
N GLU A 77 -4.83 11.17 -11.95
CA GLU A 77 -3.97 10.84 -13.09
C GLU A 77 -2.50 10.65 -12.68
N GLU A 78 -1.99 11.44 -11.74
CA GLU A 78 -0.66 11.22 -11.16
C GLU A 78 -0.58 9.88 -10.42
N LEU A 79 -1.63 9.49 -9.68
CA LEU A 79 -1.72 8.17 -9.05
C LEU A 79 -1.78 7.05 -10.08
N LEU A 80 -2.54 7.21 -11.17
CA LEU A 80 -2.60 6.23 -12.27
C LEU A 80 -1.25 6.07 -12.95
N ARG A 81 -0.54 7.17 -13.23
CA ARG A 81 0.81 7.11 -13.80
C ARG A 81 1.81 6.47 -12.84
N ALA A 82 1.73 6.78 -11.54
CA ALA A 82 2.56 6.15 -10.53
C ALA A 82 2.28 4.65 -10.42
N LYS A 83 1.01 4.24 -10.49
CA LYS A 83 0.59 2.84 -10.55
C LYS A 83 1.14 2.14 -11.80
N GLU A 84 0.95 2.73 -12.98
CA GLU A 84 1.47 2.19 -14.24
C GLU A 84 2.99 2.05 -14.22
N GLN A 85 3.69 3.05 -13.68
CA GLN A 85 5.14 3.01 -13.54
C GLN A 85 5.58 1.91 -12.55
N ALA A 86 4.87 1.76 -11.42
CA ALA A 86 5.14 0.69 -10.47
C ALA A 86 4.92 -0.69 -11.10
N ILE A 87 3.83 -0.88 -11.86
CA ILE A 87 3.56 -2.10 -12.62
C ILE A 87 4.70 -2.35 -13.60
N GLN A 88 5.08 -1.37 -14.43
CA GLN A 88 6.15 -1.55 -15.42
C GLN A 88 7.49 -1.92 -14.80
N ASN A 89 7.81 -1.38 -13.62
CA ASN A 89 9.03 -1.71 -12.90
C ASN A 89 9.01 -3.13 -12.31
N PHE A 90 7.86 -3.57 -11.79
CA PHE A 90 7.72 -4.87 -11.12
C PHE A 90 7.41 -6.03 -12.09
N LEU A 91 6.77 -5.73 -13.22
CA LEU A 91 6.29 -6.71 -14.21
C LEU A 91 7.36 -7.72 -14.68
N PRO A 92 8.62 -7.35 -14.94
CA PRO A 92 9.64 -8.32 -15.34
C PRO A 92 9.86 -9.40 -14.28
N GLN A 93 9.92 -9.01 -13.01
CA GLN A 93 10.05 -9.92 -11.88
C GLN A 93 8.79 -10.78 -11.71
N ALA A 94 7.61 -10.14 -11.73
CA ALA A 94 6.33 -10.83 -11.59
C ALA A 94 6.13 -11.91 -12.67
N ARG A 95 6.50 -11.63 -13.93
CA ARG A 95 6.45 -12.62 -15.02
C ARG A 95 7.36 -13.81 -14.75
N GLN A 96 8.57 -13.56 -14.28
CA GLN A 96 9.52 -14.62 -13.95
C GLN A 96 9.00 -15.51 -12.82
N GLU A 97 8.44 -14.91 -11.77
CA GLU A 97 7.87 -15.62 -10.62
C GLU A 97 6.69 -16.51 -11.04
N VAL A 98 5.70 -15.96 -11.74
CA VAL A 98 4.54 -16.71 -12.26
C VAL A 98 4.97 -17.84 -13.19
N GLN A 99 5.92 -17.60 -14.09
CA GLN A 99 6.44 -18.65 -14.96
C GLN A 99 7.18 -19.75 -14.20
N SER A 100 7.98 -19.38 -13.19
CA SER A 100 8.75 -20.34 -12.39
C SER A 100 7.82 -21.25 -11.58
N GLU A 101 6.80 -20.69 -10.95
CA GLU A 101 5.83 -21.45 -10.15
C GLU A 101 4.95 -22.32 -11.05
N TYR A 102 4.53 -21.82 -12.22
CA TYR A 102 3.81 -22.64 -13.20
C TYR A 102 4.62 -23.87 -13.63
N LYS A 103 5.91 -23.68 -13.99
CA LYS A 103 6.79 -24.80 -14.37
C LYS A 103 6.96 -25.80 -13.24
N LYS A 104 7.14 -25.33 -12.02
CA LYS A 104 7.28 -26.16 -10.83
C LYS A 104 6.02 -26.99 -10.54
N ARG A 105 4.82 -26.42 -10.67
CA ARG A 105 3.56 -27.17 -10.53
C ARG A 105 3.39 -28.20 -11.64
N LEU A 106 3.75 -27.84 -12.86
CA LEU A 106 3.73 -28.76 -14.00
C LEU A 106 4.67 -29.97 -13.78
N GLU A 107 5.88 -29.75 -13.27
CA GLU A 107 6.84 -30.81 -12.90
C GLU A 107 6.31 -31.71 -11.78
N GLN A 108 5.48 -31.18 -10.89
CA GLN A 108 4.80 -31.92 -9.83
C GLN A 108 3.51 -32.62 -10.30
N GLY A 109 3.14 -32.47 -11.58
CA GLY A 109 1.94 -33.05 -12.16
C GLY A 109 0.65 -32.29 -11.85
N ASP A 110 0.74 -31.07 -11.31
CA ASP A 110 -0.41 -30.20 -11.04
C ASP A 110 -0.56 -29.14 -12.14
N LEU A 111 -1.71 -29.14 -12.81
CA LEU A 111 -1.99 -28.25 -13.94
C LEU A 111 -2.93 -27.13 -13.50
N ASP A 112 -2.35 -25.98 -13.18
CA ASP A 112 -3.09 -24.76 -12.87
C ASP A 112 -3.40 -23.97 -14.15
N PHE A 113 -4.66 -23.99 -14.59
CA PHE A 113 -5.11 -23.30 -15.80
C PHE A 113 -5.03 -21.77 -15.70
N HIS A 114 -5.13 -21.20 -14.49
CA HIS A 114 -5.01 -19.75 -14.28
C HIS A 114 -3.56 -19.31 -14.47
N LEU A 115 -2.63 -19.98 -13.80
CA LEU A 115 -1.19 -19.73 -13.98
C LEU A 115 -0.74 -20.02 -15.42
N ALA A 116 -1.27 -21.07 -16.05
CA ALA A 116 -1.01 -21.36 -17.46
C ALA A 116 -1.50 -20.23 -18.40
N GLY A 117 -2.58 -19.54 -18.04
CA GLY A 117 -3.14 -18.43 -18.79
C GLY A 117 -2.35 -17.12 -18.65
N LEU A 118 -1.67 -16.93 -17.51
CA LEU A 118 -0.82 -15.76 -17.22
C LEU A 118 0.62 -15.95 -17.69
N ALA A 119 1.14 -17.19 -17.67
CA ALA A 119 2.52 -17.51 -18.06
C ALA A 119 2.77 -17.47 -19.58
N ARG A 120 1.72 -17.37 -20.41
CA ARG A 120 1.84 -17.29 -21.88
C ARG A 120 2.35 -15.93 -22.33
N GLU A 121 3.39 -15.93 -23.18
CA GLU A 121 4.09 -14.73 -23.69
C GLU A 121 3.20 -13.80 -24.53
N GLU A 122 2.12 -14.30 -25.12
CA GLU A 122 1.17 -13.52 -25.95
C GLU A 122 0.06 -12.83 -25.14
N SER A 123 0.27 -12.66 -23.84
CA SER A 123 -0.73 -11.99 -22.99
C SER A 123 -0.86 -10.51 -23.38
N PRO A 124 -2.06 -10.02 -23.73
CA PRO A 124 -2.26 -8.61 -24.04
C PRO A 124 -1.90 -7.74 -22.81
N SER A 125 -1.45 -6.50 -23.04
CA SER A 125 -1.06 -5.53 -21.98
C SER A 125 -2.10 -5.34 -20.88
N HIS A 126 -3.37 -5.64 -21.17
CA HIS A 126 -4.46 -5.67 -20.19
C HIS A 126 -4.28 -6.69 -19.06
N LYS A 127 -3.32 -7.62 -19.15
CA LYS A 127 -3.02 -8.62 -18.12
C LYS A 127 -1.79 -8.31 -17.26
N ASP A 128 -1.09 -7.20 -17.51
CA ASP A 128 0.13 -6.87 -16.74
C ASP A 128 -0.18 -6.65 -15.26
N GLU A 129 -1.31 -6.02 -14.95
CA GLU A 129 -1.80 -5.88 -13.58
C GLU A 129 -2.14 -7.24 -12.96
N ASP A 130 -2.82 -8.12 -13.69
CA ASP A 130 -3.18 -9.46 -13.24
C ASP A 130 -1.93 -10.30 -12.92
N ILE A 131 -0.88 -10.20 -13.75
CA ILE A 131 0.39 -10.89 -13.52
C ILE A 131 1.07 -10.37 -12.24
N CYS A 132 1.12 -9.05 -12.04
CA CYS A 132 1.68 -8.46 -10.83
C CYS A 132 0.89 -8.86 -9.58
N MET A 133 -0.44 -8.85 -9.64
CA MET A 133 -1.29 -9.28 -8.54
C MET A 133 -1.14 -10.76 -8.22
N GLU A 134 -1.02 -11.61 -9.25
CA GLU A 134 -0.78 -13.04 -9.07
C GLU A 134 0.59 -13.32 -8.47
N ALA A 135 1.64 -12.62 -8.89
CA ALA A 135 2.98 -12.73 -8.30
C ALA A 135 2.96 -12.39 -6.80
N ILE A 136 2.31 -11.28 -6.42
CA ILE A 136 2.12 -10.90 -5.01
C ILE A 136 1.32 -11.97 -4.25
N ARG A 137 0.30 -12.55 -4.88
CA ARG A 137 -0.49 -13.64 -4.28
C ARG A 137 0.37 -14.87 -4.01
N LEU A 138 1.21 -15.27 -4.97
CA LEU A 138 2.13 -16.40 -4.86
C LEU A 138 3.21 -16.14 -3.80
N GLU A 139 3.77 -14.94 -3.74
CA GLU A 139 4.72 -14.53 -2.69
C GLU A 139 4.09 -14.64 -1.31
N ARG A 140 2.86 -14.11 -1.15
CA ARG A 140 2.09 -14.23 0.11
C ARG A 140 1.88 -15.70 0.51
N GLU A 141 1.49 -16.56 -0.44
CA GLU A 141 1.35 -18.01 -0.20
C GLU A 141 2.67 -18.65 0.24
N GLN A 142 3.77 -18.29 -0.41
CA GLN A 142 5.10 -18.80 -0.07
C GLN A 142 5.54 -18.35 1.33
N CYS A 143 5.39 -17.07 1.65
CA CYS A 143 5.71 -16.53 2.96
C CYS A 143 4.83 -17.16 4.06
N TYR A 144 3.54 -17.37 3.78
CA TYR A 144 2.64 -18.05 4.70
C TYR A 144 3.08 -19.50 4.92
N GLY A 145 3.40 -20.23 3.85
CA GLY A 145 3.94 -21.57 3.92
C GLY A 145 5.25 -21.65 4.71
N ALA A 146 6.13 -20.66 4.56
CA ALA A 146 7.37 -20.54 5.33
C ALA A 146 7.08 -20.36 6.82
N LEU A 147 6.22 -19.39 7.18
CA LEU A 147 5.78 -19.19 8.57
C LEU A 147 5.22 -20.49 9.17
N MET A 148 4.35 -21.20 8.46
CA MET A 148 3.75 -22.43 8.97
C MET A 148 4.77 -23.53 9.24
N LYS A 149 5.85 -23.61 8.45
CA LYS A 149 6.90 -24.63 8.55
C LYS A 149 7.94 -24.38 9.65
N ILE A 150 7.99 -23.19 10.27
CA ILE A 150 8.97 -22.88 11.33
C ILE A 150 8.86 -23.89 12.48
N ALA A 151 9.93 -24.62 12.77
CA ALA A 151 10.00 -25.48 13.95
C ALA A 151 10.16 -24.60 15.20
N THR A 152 9.23 -24.70 16.17
CA THR A 152 9.27 -23.86 17.38
C THR A 152 10.23 -24.40 18.43
N GLU A 153 10.73 -25.61 18.24
CA GLU A 153 11.64 -26.32 19.14
C GLU A 153 13.06 -25.74 19.12
N SER A 154 13.44 -25.04 18.04
CA SER A 154 14.74 -24.38 17.89
C SER A 154 14.79 -22.95 18.47
N LEU A 155 13.65 -22.47 18.97
CA LEU A 155 13.48 -21.15 19.56
C LEU A 155 13.48 -21.24 21.10
N ASN A 156 13.81 -20.13 21.77
CA ASN A 156 13.64 -20.05 23.21
C ASN A 156 12.14 -20.08 23.59
N PRO A 157 11.76 -20.42 24.84
CA PRO A 157 10.36 -20.59 25.22
C PRO A 157 9.45 -19.37 24.95
N HIS A 158 9.99 -18.16 25.12
CA HIS A 158 9.25 -16.92 24.88
C HIS A 158 9.03 -16.68 23.38
N GLN A 159 10.09 -16.83 22.58
CA GLN A 159 10.01 -16.72 21.13
C GLN A 159 9.07 -17.76 20.53
N ALA A 160 9.16 -19.01 21.02
CA ALA A 160 8.28 -20.09 20.60
C ALA A 160 6.81 -19.79 20.88
N CYS A 161 6.49 -19.12 22.00
CA CYS A 161 5.13 -18.69 22.31
C CYS A 161 4.62 -17.67 21.28
N ILE A 162 5.39 -16.61 21.02
CA ILE A 162 5.03 -15.54 20.08
C ILE A 162 4.83 -16.12 18.66
N VAL A 163 5.72 -17.01 18.22
CA VAL A 163 5.60 -17.65 16.89
C VAL A 163 4.40 -18.58 16.82
N LYS A 164 4.04 -19.29 17.90
CA LYS A 164 2.82 -20.11 17.93
C LYS A 164 1.56 -19.25 17.81
N ASP A 165 1.50 -18.15 18.54
CA ASP A 165 0.38 -17.20 18.48
C ASP A 165 0.32 -16.54 17.11
N ALA A 166 1.47 -16.21 16.50
CA ALA A 166 1.54 -15.70 15.14
C ALA A 166 0.97 -16.67 14.11
N LYS A 167 1.30 -17.97 14.23
CA LYS A 167 0.77 -19.00 13.36
C LYS A 167 -0.74 -19.17 13.52
N ALA A 168 -1.24 -19.13 14.76
CA ALA A 168 -2.67 -19.22 15.04
C ALA A 168 -3.42 -18.03 14.44
N HIS A 169 -2.93 -16.81 14.68
CA HIS A 169 -3.53 -15.59 14.16
C HIS A 169 -3.54 -15.54 12.63
N ALA A 170 -2.44 -15.95 11.98
CA ALA A 170 -2.38 -16.03 10.53
C ALA A 170 -3.39 -17.03 9.96
N ARG A 171 -3.58 -18.19 10.60
CA ARG A 171 -4.59 -19.20 10.19
C ARG A 171 -6.02 -18.68 10.29
N GLU A 172 -6.34 -17.98 11.38
CA GLU A 172 -7.69 -17.45 11.62
C GLU A 172 -8.07 -16.38 10.60
N GLN A 173 -7.16 -15.48 10.23
CA GLN A 173 -7.45 -14.40 9.30
C GLN A 173 -7.32 -14.78 7.81
N THR A 174 -6.65 -15.88 7.46
CA THR A 174 -6.64 -16.37 6.07
C THR A 174 -8.05 -16.79 5.60
N LEU A 175 -8.98 -17.03 6.54
CA LEU A 175 -10.40 -17.31 6.25
C LEU A 175 -11.22 -16.05 5.92
N ASP A 176 -10.70 -14.85 6.20
CA ASP A 176 -11.40 -13.57 6.03
C ASP A 176 -10.61 -12.69 5.05
N ALA A 177 -10.63 -13.08 3.76
CA ALA A 177 -9.85 -12.48 2.69
C ALA A 177 -10.34 -11.07 2.31
N SER A 178 -10.01 -10.08 3.15
CA SER A 178 -10.10 -8.66 2.76
C SER A 178 -8.79 -8.22 2.10
N ASN A 179 -8.90 -7.47 1.00
CA ASN A 179 -7.80 -7.06 0.11
C ASN A 179 -6.85 -5.98 0.68
N ASP A 180 -7.01 -5.58 1.95
CA ASP A 180 -6.12 -4.58 2.55
C ASP A 180 -4.85 -5.23 3.09
N LEU A 181 -3.73 -4.51 2.96
CA LEU A 181 -2.43 -4.88 3.53
C LEU A 181 -2.58 -4.97 5.06
N SER A 182 -2.98 -6.14 5.53
CA SER A 182 -3.41 -6.36 6.89
C SER A 182 -2.20 -6.55 7.79
N SER A 183 -2.37 -6.37 9.10
CA SER A 183 -1.35 -6.75 10.10
C SER A 183 -0.85 -8.18 9.93
N VAL A 184 -1.67 -9.05 9.29
CA VAL A 184 -1.34 -10.43 8.98
C VAL A 184 -0.31 -10.54 7.87
N ASP A 185 -0.38 -9.71 6.82
CA ASP A 185 0.63 -9.73 5.76
C ASP A 185 2.01 -9.42 6.34
N LEU A 186 2.12 -8.39 7.18
CA LEU A 186 3.37 -8.05 7.84
C LEU A 186 3.86 -9.19 8.75
N LEU A 187 2.95 -9.81 9.50
CA LEU A 187 3.25 -10.96 10.36
C LEU A 187 3.77 -12.16 9.54
N VAL A 188 3.18 -12.42 8.37
CA VAL A 188 3.57 -13.48 7.44
C VAL A 188 4.97 -13.21 6.84
N HIS A 189 5.26 -11.97 6.46
CA HIS A 189 6.59 -11.58 5.96
C HIS A 189 7.68 -11.68 7.04
N LEU A 190 7.38 -11.23 8.27
CA LEU A 190 8.29 -11.42 9.41
C LEU A 190 8.52 -12.91 9.70
N GLY A 191 7.49 -13.75 9.54
CA GLY A 191 7.63 -15.20 9.60
C GLY A 191 8.56 -15.77 8.54
N ALA A 192 8.43 -15.34 7.29
CA ALA A 192 9.32 -15.76 6.21
C ALA A 192 10.78 -15.35 6.47
N LEU A 193 10.99 -14.11 6.97
CA LEU A 193 12.31 -13.63 7.38
C LEU A 193 12.89 -14.46 8.53
N LEU A 194 12.09 -14.76 9.55
CA LEU A 194 12.49 -15.63 10.66
C LEU A 194 12.90 -17.03 10.16
N SER A 195 12.15 -17.60 9.22
CA SER A 195 12.49 -18.90 8.62
C SER A 195 13.84 -18.87 7.91
N SER A 196 14.15 -17.77 7.21
CA SER A 196 15.46 -17.58 6.56
C SER A 196 16.59 -17.43 7.58
N LEU A 197 16.40 -16.62 8.63
CA LEU A 197 17.36 -16.44 9.71
C LEU A 197 17.64 -17.75 10.46
N LEU A 198 16.59 -18.54 10.74
CA LEU A 198 16.75 -19.85 11.36
C LEU A 198 17.51 -20.81 10.46
N THR A 199 17.30 -20.77 9.14
CA THR A 199 18.07 -21.61 8.20
C THR A 199 19.56 -21.22 8.22
N LEU A 200 19.87 -19.92 8.26
CA LEU A 200 21.24 -19.42 8.37
C LEU A 200 21.91 -19.83 9.68
N ARG A 201 21.17 -19.78 10.81
CA ARG A 201 21.66 -20.23 12.12
C ARG A 201 22.11 -21.69 12.13
N HIS A 202 21.45 -22.57 11.35
CA HIS A 202 21.81 -23.99 11.25
C HIS A 202 22.95 -24.26 10.25
N HIS A 203 23.36 -23.25 9.47
CA HIS A 203 24.47 -23.29 8.52
C HIS A 203 25.47 -22.15 8.79
N PRO A 204 26.15 -22.17 9.95
CA PRO A 204 26.99 -21.05 10.42
C PRO A 204 28.21 -20.77 9.54
N ASP A 205 28.64 -21.72 8.70
CA ASP A 205 29.79 -21.61 7.79
C ASP A 205 29.64 -20.49 6.73
N LEU A 206 28.46 -19.87 6.62
CA LEU A 206 28.17 -18.87 5.59
C LEU A 206 28.21 -17.41 6.09
N VAL A 207 27.89 -17.07 7.35
CA VAL A 207 27.70 -15.64 7.74
C VAL A 207 27.94 -15.25 9.21
N ASP A 208 28.15 -16.14 10.20
CA ASP A 208 28.04 -15.69 11.62
C ASP A 208 29.31 -15.82 12.50
N PRO A 209 30.26 -14.87 12.40
CA PRO A 209 31.38 -14.78 13.35
C PRO A 209 31.05 -14.02 14.66
N ASP A 210 29.97 -13.23 14.71
CA ASP A 210 29.74 -12.22 15.77
C ASP A 210 28.41 -12.35 16.55
N GLY A 211 27.55 -13.33 16.25
CA GLY A 211 26.26 -13.53 16.92
C GLY A 211 25.15 -12.58 16.45
N VAL A 212 25.30 -12.04 15.24
CA VAL A 212 24.35 -11.06 14.64
C VAL A 212 23.03 -11.74 14.30
N VAL A 213 23.05 -13.02 13.90
CA VAL A 213 21.85 -13.77 13.51
C VAL A 213 20.91 -13.97 14.69
N ASP A 214 21.44 -14.26 15.88
CA ASP A 214 20.61 -14.41 17.09
C ASP A 214 19.96 -13.09 17.52
N HIS A 215 20.66 -11.96 17.34
CA HIS A 215 20.10 -10.63 17.58
C HIS A 215 18.97 -10.29 16.60
N ASP A 216 19.15 -10.61 15.31
CA ASP A 216 18.13 -10.38 14.29
C ASP A 216 16.90 -11.26 14.51
N ILE A 217 17.08 -12.51 14.96
CA ILE A 217 15.97 -13.40 15.36
C ILE A 217 15.16 -12.75 16.49
N ASP A 218 15.82 -12.21 17.52
CA ASP A 218 15.14 -11.55 18.64
C ASP A 218 14.31 -10.35 18.16
N HIS A 219 14.87 -9.49 17.31
CA HIS A 219 14.16 -8.32 16.76
C HIS A 219 12.96 -8.72 15.91
N VAL A 220 13.10 -9.73 15.05
CA VAL A 220 12.01 -10.20 14.21
C VAL A 220 10.87 -10.76 15.07
N VAL A 221 11.19 -11.58 16.06
CA VAL A 221 10.18 -12.16 16.96
C VAL A 221 9.53 -11.08 17.83
N MET A 222 10.28 -10.10 18.32
CA MET A 222 9.70 -8.93 19.00
C MET A 222 8.77 -8.13 18.09
N GLY A 223 9.13 -7.94 16.82
CA GLY A 223 8.29 -7.32 15.81
C GLY A 223 6.95 -8.05 15.65
N MET A 224 6.97 -9.38 15.62
CA MET A 224 5.76 -10.21 15.58
C MET A 224 4.91 -10.02 16.84
N GLY A 225 5.53 -10.00 18.02
CA GLY A 225 4.85 -9.74 19.29
C GLY A 225 4.17 -8.37 19.34
N ASN A 226 4.83 -7.32 18.85
CA ASN A 226 4.26 -5.97 18.80
C ASN A 226 3.01 -5.88 17.92
N ILE A 227 2.94 -6.70 16.86
CA ILE A 227 1.77 -6.77 15.99
C ILE A 227 0.63 -7.51 16.69
N LEU A 228 0.91 -8.67 17.28
CA LEU A 228 -0.10 -9.53 17.92
C LEU A 228 -0.71 -8.88 19.17
N TYR A 229 0.12 -8.34 20.04
CA TYR A 229 -0.30 -7.80 21.33
C TYR A 229 -0.49 -6.28 21.28
N ARG A 230 -0.65 -5.69 20.08
CA ARG A 230 -0.80 -4.24 19.87
C ARG A 230 -1.89 -3.61 20.76
N GLY A 231 -2.99 -4.33 20.99
CA GLY A 231 -4.08 -3.91 21.87
C GLY A 231 -3.74 -3.93 23.35
N GLU A 232 -2.98 -4.93 23.80
CA GLU A 232 -2.55 -5.10 25.20
C GLU A 232 -1.40 -4.16 25.56
N LEU A 233 -0.57 -3.80 24.57
CA LEU A 233 0.55 -2.87 24.67
C LEU A 233 0.13 -1.39 24.59
N GLY A 234 -1.16 -1.10 24.41
CA GLY A 234 -1.68 0.27 24.33
C GLY A 234 -1.42 0.99 22.99
N PHE A 235 -1.05 0.25 21.94
CA PHE A 235 -0.82 0.76 20.58
C PHE A 235 -2.07 0.67 19.68
N ALA A 236 -3.22 0.24 20.21
CA ALA A 236 -4.48 0.26 19.48
C ALA A 236 -4.89 1.72 19.22
N ALA A 237 -5.17 2.05 17.95
CA ALA A 237 -5.80 3.32 17.62
C ALA A 237 -7.14 3.41 18.38
N PRO A 238 -7.52 4.59 18.91
CA PRO A 238 -8.82 4.75 19.54
C PRO A 238 -9.88 4.32 18.53
N VAL A 239 -10.70 3.33 18.92
CA VAL A 239 -11.92 3.00 18.21
C VAL A 239 -12.75 4.27 18.21
N THR A 240 -12.76 4.99 17.09
CA THR A 240 -13.66 6.12 16.87
C THR A 240 -15.07 5.54 16.91
N GLY A 241 -15.65 5.59 18.11
CA GLY A 241 -16.98 5.11 18.37
C GLY A 241 -17.95 5.74 17.38
N ARG A 242 -18.79 4.88 16.79
CA ARG A 242 -20.10 5.27 16.29
C ARG A 242 -20.74 6.21 17.31
N ILE A 243 -20.84 7.48 16.97
CA ILE A 243 -21.78 8.37 17.63
C ILE A 243 -23.15 7.98 17.09
N ILE A 244 -23.84 7.14 17.84
CA ILE A 244 -25.30 7.08 17.81
C ILE A 244 -25.76 8.06 18.88
N GLY A 245 -26.50 9.08 18.46
CA GLY A 245 -27.08 10.13 19.28
C GLY A 245 -27.69 11.19 18.40
#